data_AF-A0A3S8Y4V3-F1
#
_entry.id   AF-A0A3S8Y4V3-F1
#
_cell.length_a   1.000
_cell.length_b   1.000
_cell.length_c   1.000
_cell.angle_alpha   90.00
_cell.angle_beta   90.00
_cell.angle_gamma   90.00
#
_symmetry.space_group_name_H-M   'P 1'
#
loop_
_entity.id
_entity.type
_entity.pdbx_description
1 polymer ?
#
loop_
_entity_poly.entity_id
_entity_poly.type
_entity_poly.pdbx_seq_one_letter_code
_entity_poly.pdbx_strand_id
1 'polypeptide(L)'
;MSTRSAGLDEALAGLSAGARRWTARHAPYLDSPAARAELPVVPRVKALLQLAMLRRSWERCAPADPLLPGVTGVVERAWRDPDFPRLLTLEGRHARQFELMYGALDPAGAATGAPRAVLDRLAAGSYLTPGRKPPFLHLEARFYADLAGVPHRFAPYEELYAASPLPRAATLPVADLDGCQVAHTLCYLGDFGLRGLPLPEDERERALRVVERLTDHCVGLGDWDVTAKLLLAQYCLGADPLRTPSGAAGLRMLHAAQAPDGAVPGRCAAERAPADATPVEYFRKSYKVTLVVALMTLVVTGGRTGEPALTAATAVRENL
;
A
#
# COMPACT_ATOMS: atom_id res chain seq x y z
N MET A 1 -14.10 -27.69 -8.27
CA MET A 1 -14.70 -26.63 -9.10
C MET A 1 -15.35 -25.60 -8.18
N SER A 2 -14.65 -24.51 -7.85
CA SER A 2 -15.17 -23.49 -6.93
C SER A 2 -16.07 -22.53 -7.72
N THR A 3 -17.35 -22.46 -7.34
CA THR A 3 -18.34 -21.56 -7.92
C THR A 3 -18.09 -20.14 -7.43
N ARG A 4 -17.52 -19.32 -8.32
CA ARG A 4 -17.39 -17.87 -8.11
C ARG A 4 -18.80 -17.29 -7.94
N SER A 5 -19.07 -16.62 -6.82
CA SER A 5 -20.36 -15.97 -6.59
C SER A 5 -20.37 -14.63 -7.33
N ALA A 6 -21.32 -14.45 -8.27
CA ALA A 6 -21.48 -13.20 -9.02
C ALA A 6 -21.58 -11.96 -8.11
N GLY A 7 -22.17 -12.11 -6.91
CA GLY A 7 -22.28 -11.02 -5.94
C GLY A 7 -20.94 -10.53 -5.36
N LEU A 8 -19.89 -11.37 -5.33
CA LEU A 8 -18.56 -10.92 -4.87
C LEU A 8 -17.84 -10.08 -5.92
N ASP A 9 -18.06 -10.37 -7.21
CA ASP A 9 -17.48 -9.58 -8.29
C ASP A 9 -18.12 -8.18 -8.36
N GLU A 10 -19.45 -8.12 -8.21
CA GLU A 10 -20.19 -6.86 -8.12
C GLU A 10 -19.76 -6.05 -6.89
N ALA A 11 -19.62 -6.71 -5.73
CA ALA A 11 -19.12 -6.07 -4.51
C ALA A 11 -17.69 -5.52 -4.70
N LEU A 12 -16.78 -6.28 -5.32
CA LEU A 12 -15.42 -5.83 -5.62
C LEU A 12 -15.43 -4.62 -6.56
N ALA A 13 -16.23 -4.68 -7.63
CA ALA A 13 -16.34 -3.60 -8.61
C ALA A 13 -16.91 -2.32 -7.98
N GLY A 14 -17.98 -2.44 -7.18
CA GLY A 14 -18.57 -1.34 -6.43
C GLY A 14 -17.58 -0.71 -5.44
N LEU A 15 -16.92 -1.56 -4.64
CA LEU A 15 -15.91 -1.13 -3.67
C LEU A 15 -14.77 -0.38 -4.34
N SER A 16 -14.24 -0.93 -5.44
CA SER A 16 -13.18 -0.32 -6.25
C SER A 16 -13.59 1.03 -6.80
N ALA A 17 -14.75 1.09 -7.47
CA ALA A 17 -15.21 2.31 -8.11
C ALA A 17 -15.51 3.42 -7.08
N GLY A 18 -16.13 3.07 -5.95
CA GLY A 18 -16.40 4.00 -4.85
C GLY A 18 -15.13 4.56 -4.23
N ALA A 19 -14.19 3.70 -3.82
CA ALA A 19 -12.97 4.13 -3.14
C ALA A 19 -12.07 4.97 -4.06
N ARG A 20 -11.99 4.64 -5.34
CA ARG A 20 -11.22 5.39 -6.34
C ARG A 20 -11.83 6.76 -6.63
N ARG A 21 -13.15 6.85 -6.83
CA ARG A 21 -13.85 8.14 -7.00
C ARG A 21 -13.68 9.03 -5.77
N TRP A 22 -13.85 8.47 -4.58
CA TRP A 22 -13.70 9.22 -3.33
C TRP A 22 -12.27 9.74 -3.17
N THR A 23 -11.27 8.88 -3.41
CA THR A 23 -9.85 9.25 -3.30
C THR A 23 -9.48 10.33 -4.32
N ALA A 24 -9.89 10.17 -5.59
CA ALA A 24 -9.61 11.16 -6.63
C ALA A 24 -10.26 12.52 -6.34
N ARG A 25 -11.50 12.53 -5.83
CA ARG A 25 -12.21 13.76 -5.44
C ARG A 25 -11.50 14.51 -4.31
N HIS A 26 -10.98 13.79 -3.31
CA HIS A 26 -10.40 14.42 -2.12
C HIS A 26 -8.88 14.55 -2.14
N ALA A 27 -8.18 13.94 -3.09
CA ALA A 27 -6.73 14.09 -3.25
C ALA A 27 -6.29 15.57 -3.31
N PRO A 28 -6.96 16.48 -4.05
CA PRO A 28 -6.58 17.90 -4.06
C PRO A 28 -6.63 18.59 -2.70
N TYR A 29 -7.47 18.10 -1.77
CA TYR A 29 -7.55 18.67 -0.42
C TYR A 29 -6.21 18.53 0.30
N LEU A 30 -5.47 17.42 0.17
CA LEU A 30 -4.21 17.17 0.88
C LEU A 30 -3.12 18.24 0.70
N ASP A 31 -3.15 18.93 -0.43
CA ASP A 31 -2.17 19.98 -0.76
C ASP A 31 -2.78 21.40 -0.77
N SER A 32 -4.07 21.52 -0.43
CA SER A 32 -4.77 22.80 -0.37
C SER A 32 -4.31 23.68 0.80
N PRO A 33 -4.47 25.01 0.73
CA PRO A 33 -4.22 25.91 1.86
C PRO A 33 -5.02 25.55 3.12
N ALA A 34 -6.28 25.13 2.96
CA ALA A 34 -7.14 24.71 4.06
C ALA A 34 -6.56 23.49 4.79
N ALA A 35 -6.18 22.44 4.06
CA ALA A 35 -5.56 21.28 4.68
C ALA A 35 -4.19 21.59 5.31
N ARG A 36 -3.41 22.51 4.73
CA ARG A 36 -2.14 22.96 5.31
C ARG A 36 -2.36 23.68 6.66
N ALA A 37 -3.51 24.34 6.84
CA ALA A 37 -3.89 24.99 8.10
C ALA A 37 -4.52 24.02 9.13
N GLU A 38 -5.30 23.05 8.67
CA GLU A 38 -6.16 22.23 9.55
C GLU A 38 -5.63 20.81 9.83
N LEU A 39 -4.84 20.24 8.92
CA LEU A 39 -4.32 18.89 9.07
C LEU A 39 -2.92 18.87 9.72
N PRO A 40 -2.68 17.94 10.66
CA PRO A 40 -1.33 17.73 11.19
C PRO A 40 -0.35 17.38 10.06
N VAL A 41 0.83 18.02 10.07
CA VAL A 41 1.78 17.96 8.95
C VAL A 41 2.23 16.54 8.64
N VAL A 42 2.65 15.77 9.65
CA VAL A 42 3.18 14.41 9.45
C VAL A 42 2.14 13.47 8.83
N PRO A 43 0.91 13.32 9.39
CA PRO A 43 -0.16 12.55 8.73
C PRO A 43 -0.46 12.99 7.30
N ARG A 44 -0.45 14.31 7.02
CA ARG A 44 -0.70 14.85 5.67
C ARG A 44 0.41 14.48 4.69
N VAL A 45 1.68 14.62 5.10
CA VAL A 45 2.85 14.19 4.31
C VAL A 45 2.78 12.69 4.03
N LYS A 46 2.50 11.88 5.06
CA LYS A 46 2.32 10.43 4.89
C LYS A 46 1.20 10.09 3.91
N ALA A 47 0.08 10.81 3.97
CA ALA A 47 -1.04 10.64 3.05
C ALA A 47 -0.67 10.95 1.58
N LEU A 48 0.17 11.97 1.34
CA LEU A 48 0.70 12.27 0.00
C LEU A 48 1.65 11.19 -0.50
N LEU A 49 2.54 10.66 0.35
CA LEU A 49 3.43 9.54 0.00
C LEU A 49 2.63 8.26 -0.34
N GLN A 50 1.57 7.98 0.42
CA GLN A 50 0.68 6.86 0.16
C GLN A 50 -0.15 7.06 -1.13
N LEU A 51 -0.54 8.31 -1.43
CA LEU A 51 -1.20 8.63 -2.70
C LEU A 51 -0.28 8.40 -3.89
N ALA A 52 1.01 8.74 -3.76
CA ALA A 52 2.01 8.46 -4.80
C ALA A 52 2.18 6.95 -5.04
N MET A 53 2.15 6.13 -3.97
CA MET A 53 2.15 4.67 -4.09
C MET A 53 0.89 4.17 -4.81
N LEU A 54 -0.30 4.65 -4.41
CA LEU A 54 -1.56 4.29 -5.09
C LEU A 54 -1.49 4.66 -6.57
N ARG A 55 -1.04 5.88 -6.91
CA ARG A 55 -0.89 6.35 -8.29
C ARG A 55 -0.02 5.40 -9.11
N ARG A 56 1.12 4.97 -8.57
CA ARG A 56 2.03 4.02 -9.24
C ARG A 56 1.32 2.69 -9.56
N SER A 57 0.59 2.13 -8.60
CA SER A 57 -0.18 0.90 -8.84
C SER A 57 -1.31 1.14 -9.84
N TRP A 58 -1.99 2.30 -9.73
CA TRP A 58 -3.10 2.68 -10.61
C TRP A 58 -2.65 2.73 -12.07
N GLU A 59 -1.50 3.34 -12.36
CA GLU A 59 -0.93 3.35 -13.70
C GLU A 59 -0.66 1.97 -14.27
N ARG A 60 -0.24 1.02 -13.44
CA ARG A 60 0.10 -0.32 -13.90
C ARG A 60 -1.15 -1.20 -14.11
N CYS A 61 -2.19 -1.00 -13.31
CA CYS A 61 -3.39 -1.85 -13.37
C CYS A 61 -4.53 -1.25 -14.19
N ALA A 62 -4.63 0.08 -14.30
CA ALA A 62 -5.72 0.77 -14.98
C ALA A 62 -5.26 2.12 -15.57
N PRO A 63 -4.29 2.13 -16.51
CA PRO A 63 -3.74 3.36 -17.09
C PRO A 63 -4.78 4.22 -17.83
N ALA A 64 -5.83 3.58 -18.37
CA ALA A 64 -6.90 4.26 -19.11
C ALA A 64 -7.99 4.87 -18.20
N ASP A 65 -7.87 4.79 -16.88
CA ASP A 65 -8.89 5.33 -15.99
C ASP A 65 -8.89 6.87 -16.01
N PRO A 66 -10.04 7.53 -16.27
CA PRO A 66 -10.11 8.98 -16.41
C PRO A 66 -9.85 9.75 -15.10
N LEU A 67 -9.87 9.10 -13.94
CA LEU A 67 -9.58 9.73 -12.64
C LEU A 67 -8.08 9.84 -12.36
N LEU A 68 -7.26 8.99 -13.00
CA LEU A 68 -5.84 8.90 -12.76
C LEU A 68 -5.08 10.22 -13.03
N PRO A 69 -5.32 10.97 -14.13
CA PRO A 69 -4.64 12.24 -14.37
C PRO A 69 -4.82 13.26 -13.23
N GLY A 70 -6.01 13.29 -12.61
CA GLY A 70 -6.29 14.18 -11.47
C GLY A 70 -5.44 13.83 -10.25
N VAL A 71 -5.31 12.54 -9.95
CA VAL A 71 -4.45 12.04 -8.86
C VAL A 71 -2.98 12.30 -9.15
N THR A 72 -2.51 11.99 -10.36
CA THR A 72 -1.13 12.26 -10.79
C THR A 72 -0.79 13.74 -10.65
N GLY A 73 -1.67 14.64 -11.10
CA GLY A 73 -1.46 16.08 -10.97
C GLY A 73 -1.32 16.57 -9.52
N VAL A 74 -2.01 15.93 -8.56
CA VAL A 74 -1.83 16.25 -7.12
C VAL A 74 -0.43 15.86 -6.65
N VAL A 75 0.00 14.63 -6.96
CA VAL A 75 1.32 14.13 -6.55
C VAL A 75 2.43 14.97 -7.16
N GLU A 76 2.34 15.27 -8.45
CA GLU A 76 3.33 16.10 -9.14
C GLU A 76 3.42 17.51 -8.56
N ARG A 77 2.30 18.15 -8.22
CA ARG A 77 2.32 19.47 -7.58
C ARG A 77 3.03 19.43 -6.24
N ALA A 78 2.73 18.42 -5.40
CA ALA A 78 3.41 18.24 -4.13
C ALA A 78 4.92 17.99 -4.32
N TRP A 79 5.33 17.24 -5.35
CA TRP A 79 6.74 16.97 -5.63
C TRP A 79 7.52 18.18 -6.18
N ARG A 80 6.84 19.08 -6.90
CA ARG A 80 7.40 20.34 -7.41
C ARG A 80 7.50 21.43 -6.35
N ASP A 81 6.81 21.28 -5.21
CA ASP A 81 6.87 22.25 -4.11
C ASP A 81 8.27 22.21 -3.47
N PRO A 82 9.06 23.30 -3.54
CA PRO A 82 10.42 23.34 -3.02
C PRO A 82 10.48 23.18 -1.49
N ASP A 83 9.39 23.44 -0.77
CA ASP A 83 9.31 23.23 0.68
C ASP A 83 9.03 21.76 1.04
N PHE A 84 8.53 20.94 0.12
CA PHE A 84 8.10 19.58 0.42
C PHE A 84 9.20 18.71 1.06
N PRO A 85 10.47 18.72 0.57
CA PRO A 85 11.55 17.96 1.20
C PRO A 85 11.79 18.31 2.68
N ARG A 86 11.55 19.57 3.08
CA ARG A 86 11.69 20.00 4.48
C ARG A 86 10.60 19.42 5.36
N LEU A 87 9.39 19.20 4.82
CA LEU A 87 8.29 18.61 5.55
C LEU A 87 8.54 17.13 5.89
N LEU A 88 9.33 16.43 5.08
CA LEU A 88 9.66 15.02 5.29
C LEU A 88 10.46 14.80 6.58
N THR A 89 11.25 15.79 7.00
CA THR A 89 12.23 15.64 8.10
C THR A 89 11.73 16.19 9.44
N LEU A 90 10.52 16.75 9.50
CA LEU A 90 9.95 17.35 10.71
C LEU A 90 9.81 16.36 11.88
N GLU A 91 9.58 15.09 11.59
CA GLU A 91 9.60 14.03 12.59
C GLU A 91 10.78 13.10 12.35
N GLY A 92 11.84 13.27 13.16
CA GLY A 92 13.11 12.56 12.98
C GLY A 92 12.99 11.04 12.92
N ARG A 93 11.99 10.46 13.60
CA ARG A 93 11.71 9.01 13.59
C ARG A 93 11.38 8.48 12.19
N HIS A 94 10.65 9.26 11.39
CA HIS A 94 10.13 8.85 10.08
C HIS A 94 10.88 9.51 8.91
N ALA A 95 11.74 10.49 9.20
CA ALA A 95 12.40 11.32 8.20
C ALA A 95 13.03 10.51 7.05
N ARG A 96 13.89 9.54 7.39
CA ARG A 96 14.60 8.75 6.38
C ARG A 96 13.69 7.83 5.57
N GLN A 97 12.61 7.33 6.18
CA GLN A 97 11.59 6.53 5.51
C GLN A 97 10.84 7.39 4.49
N PHE A 98 10.40 8.59 4.90
CA PHE A 98 9.66 9.51 4.04
C PHE A 98 10.52 10.07 2.91
N GLU A 99 11.78 10.42 3.20
CA GLU A 99 12.77 10.80 2.19
C GLU A 99 12.96 9.72 1.13
N LEU A 100 13.07 8.45 1.54
CA LEU A 100 13.25 7.35 0.61
C LEU A 100 12.00 7.12 -0.25
N MET A 101 10.80 7.17 0.34
CA MET A 101 9.54 7.11 -0.40
C MET A 101 9.41 8.26 -1.39
N TYR A 102 9.75 9.48 -0.97
CA TYR A 102 9.72 10.68 -1.81
C TYR A 102 10.59 10.53 -3.05
N GLY A 103 11.84 10.09 -2.86
CA GLY A 103 12.75 9.82 -3.98
C GLY A 103 12.26 8.69 -4.89
N ALA A 104 11.81 7.58 -4.32
CA ALA A 104 11.41 6.39 -5.07
C ALA A 104 10.08 6.52 -5.83
N LEU A 105 9.20 7.42 -5.39
CA LEU A 105 7.86 7.62 -5.97
C LEU A 105 7.75 8.90 -6.80
N ASP A 106 8.87 9.45 -7.25
CA ASP A 106 8.90 10.61 -8.14
C ASP A 106 8.16 10.33 -9.47
N PRO A 107 7.07 11.06 -9.79
CA PRO A 107 6.30 10.85 -11.01
C PRO A 107 7.11 11.01 -12.31
N ALA A 108 8.14 11.88 -12.30
CA ALA A 108 9.00 12.11 -13.46
C ALA A 108 10.13 11.08 -13.60
N GLY A 109 10.26 10.18 -12.62
CA GLY A 109 11.46 9.38 -12.42
C GLY A 109 12.57 10.23 -11.78
N ALA A 110 13.27 9.66 -10.80
CA ALA A 110 14.27 10.36 -9.99
C ALA A 110 15.60 10.62 -10.75
N ALA A 111 15.54 11.25 -11.91
CA ALA A 111 16.69 11.55 -12.75
C ALA A 111 17.40 12.85 -12.32
N THR A 112 16.66 13.86 -11.86
CA THR A 112 17.21 15.18 -11.51
C THR A 112 16.41 15.85 -10.37
N GLY A 113 16.95 16.94 -9.80
CA GLY A 113 16.23 17.78 -8.84
C GLY A 113 16.23 17.28 -7.39
N ALA A 114 15.28 17.77 -6.60
CA ALA A 114 15.20 17.51 -5.16
C ALA A 114 15.02 16.02 -4.79
N PRO A 115 14.16 15.22 -5.48
CA PRO A 115 14.05 13.79 -5.22
C PRO A 115 15.39 13.06 -5.39
N ARG A 116 16.12 13.34 -6.47
CA ARG A 116 17.45 12.75 -6.72
C ARG A 116 18.46 13.15 -5.64
N ALA A 117 18.51 14.42 -5.27
CA ALA A 117 19.42 14.90 -4.23
C ALA A 117 19.14 14.27 -2.86
N VAL A 118 17.88 13.99 -2.52
CA VAL A 118 17.50 13.25 -1.31
C VAL A 118 18.04 11.81 -1.37
N LEU A 119 17.85 11.12 -2.49
CA LEU A 119 18.36 9.77 -2.72
C LEU A 119 19.88 9.68 -2.61
N ASP A 120 20.61 10.62 -3.21
CA ASP A 120 22.07 10.67 -3.15
C ASP A 120 22.57 10.82 -1.70
N ARG A 121 21.91 11.66 -0.89
CA ARG A 121 22.22 11.76 0.55
C ARG A 121 21.95 10.47 1.31
N LEU A 122 20.85 9.78 1.00
CA LEU A 122 20.52 8.51 1.65
C LEU A 122 21.52 7.41 1.31
N ALA A 123 21.97 7.35 0.05
CA ALA A 123 22.98 6.41 -0.44
C ALA A 123 24.37 6.68 0.13
N ALA A 124 24.74 7.95 0.33
CA ALA A 124 25.98 8.32 1.00
C ALA A 124 25.95 8.06 2.52
N GLY A 125 24.75 7.98 3.12
CA GLY A 125 24.55 7.70 4.54
C GLY A 125 24.44 6.21 4.88
N SER A 126 24.19 5.92 6.17
CA SER A 126 24.01 4.55 6.67
C SER A 126 22.56 4.05 6.64
N TYR A 127 21.64 4.81 6.04
CA TYR A 127 20.22 4.39 6.05
C TYR A 127 19.97 3.21 5.12
N LEU A 128 20.71 3.10 4.02
CA LEU A 128 20.61 2.02 3.02
C LEU A 128 21.56 0.84 3.31
N THR A 129 21.95 0.68 4.57
CA THR A 129 22.72 -0.48 5.04
C THR A 129 21.92 -1.28 6.07
N PRO A 130 22.23 -2.57 6.27
CA PRO A 130 21.69 -3.35 7.38
C PRO A 130 22.00 -2.62 8.69
N GLY A 131 20.98 -2.42 9.53
CA GLY A 131 21.12 -1.67 10.77
C GLY A 131 20.13 -2.16 11.82
N ARG A 132 19.98 -1.40 12.91
CA ARG A 132 18.97 -1.68 13.93
C ARG A 132 17.59 -1.23 13.43
N LYS A 133 16.96 -2.05 12.58
CA LYS A 133 15.56 -1.90 12.18
C LYS A 133 14.87 -3.26 12.27
N PRO A 134 13.57 -3.31 12.63
CA PRO A 134 12.77 -4.51 12.48
C PRO A 134 12.83 -5.06 11.04
N PRO A 135 12.76 -6.39 10.84
CA PRO A 135 12.87 -7.01 9.51
C PRO A 135 11.95 -6.42 8.44
N PHE A 136 10.70 -6.10 8.77
CA PHE A 136 9.77 -5.51 7.79
C PHE A 136 10.18 -4.10 7.33
N LEU A 137 10.90 -3.32 8.16
CA LEU A 137 11.44 -2.01 7.76
C LEU A 137 12.69 -2.16 6.88
N HIS A 138 13.42 -3.28 6.98
CA HIS A 138 14.46 -3.61 6.00
C HIS A 138 13.86 -3.96 4.65
N LEU A 139 12.76 -4.74 4.62
CA LEU A 139 12.01 -5.00 3.39
C LEU A 139 11.49 -3.73 2.74
N GLU A 140 10.88 -2.84 3.52
CA GLU A 140 10.39 -1.54 3.03
C GLU A 140 11.53 -0.69 2.45
N ALA A 141 12.63 -0.52 3.20
CA ALA A 141 13.75 0.30 2.76
C ALA A 141 14.43 -0.29 1.51
N ARG A 142 14.54 -1.62 1.44
CA ARG A 142 15.03 -2.28 0.24
C ARG A 142 14.10 -2.05 -0.94
N PHE A 143 12.80 -2.27 -0.76
CA PHE A 143 11.80 -2.12 -1.82
C PHE A 143 11.86 -0.74 -2.47
N TYR A 144 11.90 0.33 -1.67
CA TYR A 144 12.00 1.68 -2.23
C TYR A 144 13.39 1.99 -2.81
N ALA A 145 14.46 1.40 -2.28
CA ALA A 145 15.79 1.56 -2.85
C ALA A 145 15.91 0.88 -4.23
N ASP A 146 15.39 -0.33 -4.37
CA ASP A 146 15.27 -1.06 -5.64
C ASP A 146 14.40 -0.25 -6.62
N LEU A 147 13.26 0.26 -6.18
CA LEU A 147 12.37 1.07 -6.99
C LEU A 147 13.04 2.35 -7.51
N ALA A 148 13.84 3.00 -6.67
CA ALA A 148 14.59 4.20 -7.02
C ALA A 148 15.87 3.92 -7.83
N GLY A 149 16.28 2.65 -7.97
CA GLY A 149 17.54 2.27 -8.59
C GLY A 149 18.77 2.79 -7.84
N VAL A 150 18.68 2.95 -6.52
CA VAL A 150 19.80 3.44 -5.71
C VAL A 150 20.60 2.29 -5.09
N PRO A 151 21.94 2.36 -5.07
CA PRO A 151 22.76 1.34 -4.43
C PRO A 151 22.42 1.19 -2.95
N HIS A 152 22.37 -0.06 -2.47
CA HIS A 152 22.14 -0.39 -1.07
C HIS A 152 22.87 -1.67 -0.67
N ARG A 153 22.92 -1.97 0.63
CA ARG A 153 23.56 -3.19 1.18
C ARG A 153 22.60 -4.14 1.88
N PHE A 154 21.28 -3.99 1.68
CA PHE A 154 20.29 -4.90 2.26
C PHE A 154 20.46 -6.33 1.73
N ALA A 155 20.18 -7.31 2.60
CA ALA A 155 20.19 -8.72 2.27
C ALA A 155 19.13 -9.08 1.20
N PRO A 156 19.29 -10.22 0.48
CA PRO A 156 18.30 -10.86 -0.39
C PRO A 156 16.86 -10.88 0.18
N TYR A 157 15.86 -10.87 -0.72
CA TYR A 157 14.45 -10.69 -0.30
C TYR A 157 13.98 -11.90 0.51
N GLU A 158 14.49 -13.06 0.13
CA GLU A 158 14.33 -14.37 0.74
C GLU A 158 14.91 -14.38 2.16
N GLU A 159 16.10 -13.81 2.36
CA GLU A 159 16.73 -13.69 3.68
C GLU A 159 15.96 -12.72 4.57
N LEU A 160 15.52 -11.59 4.03
CA LEU A 160 14.70 -10.61 4.76
C LEU A 160 13.33 -11.19 5.13
N TYR A 161 12.74 -12.01 4.26
CA TYR A 161 11.54 -12.78 4.56
C TYR A 161 11.78 -13.79 5.69
N ALA A 162 12.86 -14.59 5.59
CA ALA A 162 13.23 -15.58 6.61
C ALA A 162 13.48 -14.94 7.99
N ALA A 163 14.01 -13.72 8.00
CA ALA A 163 14.22 -12.94 9.22
C ALA A 163 12.92 -12.35 9.80
N SER A 164 11.85 -12.24 9.01
CA SER A 164 10.57 -11.72 9.48
C SER A 164 9.84 -12.68 10.44
N PRO A 165 8.77 -12.23 11.13
CA PRO A 165 7.96 -13.12 11.95
C PRO A 165 7.18 -14.18 11.16
N LEU A 166 6.91 -13.95 9.85
CA LEU A 166 5.96 -14.73 9.06
C LEU A 166 6.32 -16.22 8.92
N PRO A 167 7.58 -16.63 8.64
CA PRO A 167 7.96 -18.06 8.61
C PRO A 167 7.64 -18.82 9.91
N ARG A 168 7.62 -18.11 11.05
CA ARG A 168 7.35 -18.67 12.38
C ARG A 168 5.90 -18.45 12.84
N ALA A 169 5.10 -17.68 12.10
CA ALA A 169 3.77 -17.26 12.52
C ALA A 169 2.73 -18.41 12.53
N ALA A 170 3.00 -19.50 11.79
CA ALA A 170 2.09 -20.64 11.72
C ALA A 170 1.78 -21.26 13.09
N THR A 171 2.76 -21.26 14.02
CA THR A 171 2.63 -21.86 15.36
C THR A 171 2.20 -20.86 16.43
N LEU A 172 2.09 -19.57 16.10
CA LEU A 172 1.74 -18.53 17.06
C LEU A 172 0.21 -18.34 17.16
N PRO A 173 -0.30 -17.94 18.34
CA PRO A 173 -1.67 -17.46 18.47
C PRO A 173 -1.92 -16.27 17.55
N VAL A 174 -3.10 -16.22 16.92
CA VAL A 174 -3.41 -15.17 15.93
C VAL A 174 -3.43 -13.77 16.56
N ALA A 175 -3.82 -13.66 17.83
CA ALA A 175 -3.85 -12.42 18.58
C ALA A 175 -2.44 -11.84 18.86
N ASP A 176 -1.40 -12.67 18.78
CA ASP A 176 -0.01 -12.27 19.01
C ASP A 176 0.68 -11.80 17.72
N LEU A 177 -0.02 -11.90 16.58
CA LEU A 177 0.50 -11.52 15.27
C LEU A 177 0.09 -10.09 14.91
N ASP A 178 1.05 -9.29 14.47
CA ASP A 178 0.78 -7.97 13.89
C ASP A 178 0.39 -8.12 12.41
N GLY A 179 -0.92 -8.02 12.14
CA GLY A 179 -1.46 -8.11 10.77
C GLY A 179 -0.94 -7.04 9.81
N CYS A 180 -0.59 -5.84 10.31
CA CYS A 180 0.04 -4.81 9.48
C CYS A 180 1.46 -5.23 9.07
N GLN A 181 2.25 -5.76 9.99
CA GLN A 181 3.61 -6.23 9.67
C GLN A 181 3.59 -7.39 8.69
N VAL A 182 2.71 -8.39 8.90
CA VAL A 182 2.55 -9.52 7.98
C VAL A 182 2.17 -9.03 6.58
N ALA A 183 1.16 -8.16 6.48
CA ALA A 183 0.73 -7.65 5.19
C ALA A 183 1.82 -6.81 4.50
N HIS A 184 2.52 -5.94 5.23
CA HIS A 184 3.62 -5.15 4.68
C HIS A 184 4.77 -6.01 4.18
N THR A 185 5.17 -7.05 4.93
CA THR A 185 6.19 -8.01 4.49
C THR A 185 5.86 -8.59 3.11
N LEU A 186 4.63 -9.08 2.94
CA LEU A 186 4.18 -9.69 1.68
C LEU A 186 4.01 -8.65 0.57
N CYS A 187 3.50 -7.46 0.87
CA CYS A 187 3.35 -6.39 -0.11
C CYS A 187 4.71 -5.92 -0.65
N TYR A 188 5.70 -5.67 0.20
CA TYR A 188 7.03 -5.25 -0.28
C TYR A 188 7.75 -6.36 -1.02
N LEU A 189 7.58 -7.62 -0.60
CA LEU A 189 8.15 -8.76 -1.29
C LEU A 189 7.58 -8.94 -2.71
N GLY A 190 6.26 -8.74 -2.87
CA GLY A 190 5.54 -8.90 -4.14
C GLY A 190 5.33 -7.62 -4.95
N ASP A 191 5.99 -6.51 -4.62
CA ASP A 191 5.71 -5.18 -5.22
C ASP A 191 4.20 -4.87 -5.27
N PHE A 192 3.53 -5.03 -4.13
CA PHE A 192 2.07 -4.87 -3.98
C PHE A 192 1.27 -5.71 -4.99
N GLY A 193 1.73 -6.92 -5.31
CA GLY A 193 1.08 -7.84 -6.25
C GLY A 193 1.46 -7.62 -7.72
N LEU A 194 2.41 -6.71 -7.98
CA LEU A 194 2.90 -6.40 -9.32
C LEU A 194 4.13 -7.23 -9.72
N ARG A 195 4.58 -8.13 -8.83
CA ARG A 195 5.65 -9.11 -9.03
C ARG A 195 5.32 -10.40 -8.28
N GLY A 196 5.69 -11.55 -8.85
CA GLY A 196 5.63 -12.83 -8.14
C GLY A 196 6.55 -12.86 -6.92
N LEU A 197 6.19 -13.62 -5.88
CA LEU A 197 7.03 -13.77 -4.70
C LEU A 197 8.17 -14.75 -4.98
N PRO A 198 9.41 -14.44 -4.57
CA PRO A 198 10.55 -15.36 -4.65
C PRO A 198 10.51 -16.38 -3.51
N LEU A 199 9.38 -17.06 -3.34
CA LEU A 199 9.17 -18.06 -2.29
C LEU A 199 8.78 -19.41 -2.91
N PRO A 200 9.27 -20.53 -2.35
CA PRO A 200 8.75 -21.86 -2.66
C PRO A 200 7.24 -21.97 -2.48
N GLU A 201 6.60 -22.88 -3.23
CA GLU A 201 5.14 -23.04 -3.21
C GLU A 201 4.60 -23.43 -1.83
N ASP A 202 5.26 -24.37 -1.16
CA ASP A 202 4.90 -24.83 0.20
C ASP A 202 4.98 -23.69 1.22
N GLU A 203 5.94 -22.78 1.06
CA GLU A 203 6.07 -21.61 1.92
C GLU A 203 5.00 -20.56 1.61
N ARG A 204 4.63 -20.38 0.33
CA ARG A 204 3.49 -19.52 -0.05
C ARG A 204 2.19 -20.04 0.55
N GLU A 205 1.95 -21.35 0.48
CA GLU A 205 0.76 -21.96 1.09
C GLU A 205 0.75 -21.81 2.61
N ARG A 206 1.91 -21.98 3.27
CA ARG A 206 2.05 -21.78 4.71
C ARG A 206 1.74 -20.33 5.10
N ALA A 207 2.32 -19.37 4.40
CA ALA A 207 2.07 -17.95 4.60
C ALA A 207 0.59 -17.61 4.33
N LEU A 208 -0.03 -18.19 3.31
CA LEU A 208 -1.45 -17.99 3.01
C LEU A 208 -2.34 -18.43 4.16
N ARG A 209 -2.10 -19.62 4.75
CA ARG A 209 -2.87 -20.07 5.93
C ARG A 209 -2.75 -19.11 7.12
N VAL A 210 -1.59 -18.48 7.33
CA VAL A 210 -1.41 -17.44 8.36
C VAL A 210 -2.22 -16.19 8.02
N VAL A 211 -2.15 -15.73 6.77
CA VAL A 211 -2.91 -14.56 6.30
C VAL A 211 -4.42 -14.78 6.37
N GLU A 212 -4.92 -15.96 6.03
CA GLU A 212 -6.34 -16.30 6.14
C GLU A 212 -6.83 -16.25 7.59
N ARG A 213 -6.08 -16.87 8.52
CA ARG A 213 -6.38 -16.79 9.96
C ARG A 213 -6.40 -15.35 10.49
N LEU A 214 -5.41 -14.55 10.10
CA LEU A 214 -5.36 -13.12 10.44
C LEU A 214 -6.54 -12.36 9.83
N THR A 215 -6.94 -12.72 8.61
CA THR A 215 -8.07 -12.09 7.92
C THR A 215 -9.36 -12.36 8.68
N ASP A 216 -9.61 -13.62 9.06
CA ASP A 216 -10.79 -13.99 9.87
C ASP A 216 -10.80 -13.27 11.23
N HIS A 217 -9.64 -13.18 11.89
CA HIS A 217 -9.49 -12.46 13.14
C HIS A 217 -9.82 -10.97 12.99
N CYS A 218 -9.24 -10.29 11.99
CA CYS A 218 -9.52 -8.88 11.71
C CYS A 218 -10.97 -8.62 11.30
N VAL A 219 -11.59 -9.56 10.57
CA VAL A 219 -13.02 -9.50 10.24
C VAL A 219 -13.87 -9.57 11.51
N GLY A 220 -13.54 -10.49 12.43
CA GLY A 220 -14.22 -10.60 13.72
C GLY A 220 -14.11 -9.33 14.58
N LEU A 221 -13.00 -8.61 14.49
CA LEU A 221 -12.78 -7.33 15.16
C LEU A 221 -13.39 -6.13 14.42
N GLY A 222 -13.84 -6.30 13.18
CA GLY A 222 -14.28 -5.20 12.33
C GLY A 222 -13.15 -4.26 11.91
N ASP A 223 -11.91 -4.75 11.77
CA ASP A 223 -10.73 -3.96 11.37
C ASP A 223 -10.62 -3.84 9.84
N TRP A 224 -11.17 -2.76 9.30
CA TRP A 224 -11.22 -2.49 7.87
C TRP A 224 -9.83 -2.20 7.29
N ASP A 225 -8.98 -1.45 8.00
CA ASP A 225 -7.66 -1.05 7.53
C ASP A 225 -6.72 -2.26 7.39
N VAL A 226 -6.72 -3.17 8.37
CA VAL A 226 -5.86 -4.37 8.31
C VAL A 226 -6.45 -5.41 7.36
N THR A 227 -7.76 -5.63 7.37
CA THR A 227 -8.39 -6.57 6.42
C THR A 227 -8.07 -6.20 4.98
N ALA A 228 -8.17 -4.93 4.58
CA ALA A 228 -7.84 -4.51 3.21
C ALA A 228 -6.37 -4.83 2.84
N LYS A 229 -5.43 -4.68 3.76
CA LYS A 229 -4.03 -5.06 3.52
C LYS A 229 -3.85 -6.58 3.42
N LEU A 230 -4.56 -7.34 4.25
CA LEU A 230 -4.50 -8.80 4.23
C LEU A 230 -5.11 -9.39 2.96
N LEU A 231 -6.19 -8.81 2.42
CA LEU A 231 -6.72 -9.21 1.11
C LEU A 231 -5.70 -9.00 -0.01
N LEU A 232 -5.00 -7.86 0.01
CA LEU A 232 -3.89 -7.63 -0.92
C LEU A 232 -2.74 -8.62 -0.70
N ALA A 233 -2.44 -8.98 0.54
CA ALA A 233 -1.42 -9.97 0.88
C ALA A 233 -1.79 -11.39 0.39
N GLN A 234 -3.06 -11.79 0.47
CA GLN A 234 -3.56 -13.04 -0.14
C GLN A 234 -3.31 -13.03 -1.65
N TYR A 235 -3.61 -11.90 -2.32
CA TYR A 235 -3.33 -11.73 -3.74
C TYR A 235 -1.83 -11.81 -4.06
N CYS A 236 -0.96 -11.17 -3.27
CA CYS A 236 0.49 -11.27 -3.42
C CYS A 236 0.99 -12.72 -3.33
N LEU A 237 0.35 -13.56 -2.52
CA LEU A 237 0.67 -14.98 -2.37
C LEU A 237 0.15 -15.86 -3.53
N GLY A 238 -0.51 -15.27 -4.52
CA GLY A 238 -1.08 -15.97 -5.68
C GLY A 238 -2.49 -16.51 -5.45
N ALA A 239 -3.12 -16.22 -4.32
CA ALA A 239 -4.52 -16.58 -4.09
C ALA A 239 -5.45 -15.55 -4.72
N ASP A 240 -6.64 -15.99 -5.16
CA ASP A 240 -7.75 -15.08 -5.47
C ASP A 240 -8.55 -14.83 -4.17
N PRO A 241 -8.53 -13.61 -3.60
CA PRO A 241 -9.24 -13.33 -2.35
C PRO A 241 -10.76 -13.51 -2.45
N LEU A 242 -11.33 -13.57 -3.67
CA LEU A 242 -12.76 -13.85 -3.85
C LEU A 242 -13.09 -15.35 -3.73
N ARG A 243 -12.07 -16.21 -3.73
CA ARG A 243 -12.21 -17.67 -3.70
C ARG A 243 -11.81 -18.29 -2.37
N THR A 244 -11.10 -17.55 -1.51
CA THR A 244 -10.83 -17.95 -0.13
C THR A 244 -12.04 -17.58 0.75
N PRO A 245 -12.44 -18.43 1.72
CA PRO A 245 -13.55 -18.10 2.63
C PRO A 245 -13.29 -16.82 3.43
N SER A 246 -12.08 -16.66 3.97
CA SER A 246 -11.65 -15.50 4.74
C SER A 246 -11.59 -14.23 3.88
N GLY A 247 -11.08 -14.34 2.65
CA GLY A 247 -11.02 -13.23 1.72
C GLY A 247 -12.41 -12.74 1.30
N ALA A 248 -13.31 -13.67 1.00
CA ALA A 248 -14.70 -13.35 0.68
C ALA A 248 -15.44 -12.70 1.88
N ALA A 249 -15.15 -13.13 3.11
CA ALA A 249 -15.69 -12.49 4.32
C ALA A 249 -15.15 -11.06 4.50
N GLY A 250 -13.84 -10.87 4.30
CA GLY A 250 -13.21 -9.56 4.34
C GLY A 250 -13.78 -8.60 3.29
N LEU A 251 -13.97 -9.06 2.05
CA LEU A 251 -14.55 -8.25 0.99
C LEU A 251 -15.99 -7.81 1.31
N ARG A 252 -16.83 -8.75 1.81
CA ARG A 252 -18.19 -8.41 2.25
C ARG A 252 -18.20 -7.38 3.38
N MET A 253 -17.30 -7.52 4.35
CA MET A 253 -17.17 -6.54 5.44
C MET A 253 -16.80 -5.15 4.91
N LEU A 254 -15.80 -5.05 4.04
CA LEU A 254 -15.38 -3.78 3.46
C LEU A 254 -16.47 -3.14 2.60
N HIS A 255 -17.17 -3.95 1.80
CA HIS A 255 -18.29 -3.48 0.99
C HIS A 255 -19.44 -2.96 1.86
N ALA A 256 -19.80 -3.66 2.93
CA ALA A 256 -20.81 -3.20 3.88
C ALA A 256 -20.38 -1.96 4.68
N ALA A 257 -19.09 -1.76 4.89
CA ALA A 257 -18.54 -0.61 5.59
C ALA A 257 -18.51 0.67 4.73
N GLN A 258 -18.41 0.52 3.40
CA GLN A 258 -18.29 1.64 2.45
C GLN A 258 -19.55 2.53 2.48
N ALA A 259 -19.34 3.82 2.68
CA ALA A 259 -20.38 4.83 2.63
C ALA A 259 -20.81 5.12 1.17
N PRO A 260 -22.02 5.70 0.95
CA PRO A 260 -22.53 5.99 -0.39
C PRO A 260 -21.62 6.91 -1.23
N ASP A 261 -20.82 7.76 -0.59
CA ASP A 261 -19.84 8.63 -1.26
C ASP A 261 -18.56 7.89 -1.71
N GLY A 262 -18.39 6.63 -1.29
CA GLY A 262 -17.28 5.75 -1.61
C GLY A 262 -16.21 5.62 -0.52
N ALA A 263 -16.29 6.39 0.58
CA ALA A 263 -15.32 6.30 1.67
C ALA A 263 -15.52 5.05 2.54
N VAL A 264 -14.43 4.58 3.13
CA VAL A 264 -14.48 3.69 4.30
C VAL A 264 -14.27 4.55 5.55
N PRO A 265 -15.29 4.72 6.40
CA PRO A 265 -15.38 5.84 7.34
C PRO A 265 -14.59 5.63 8.65
N GLY A 266 -13.38 5.06 8.60
CA GLY A 266 -12.57 4.79 9.79
C GLY A 266 -11.63 3.60 9.61
N ARG A 267 -10.82 3.30 10.64
CA ARG A 267 -9.93 2.12 10.66
C ARG A 267 -10.65 0.83 10.97
N CYS A 268 -11.56 0.89 11.92
CA CYS A 268 -12.40 -0.23 12.32
C CYS A 268 -13.81 0.26 12.63
N ALA A 269 -14.72 -0.68 12.84
CA ALA A 269 -16.10 -0.39 13.21
C ALA A 269 -16.22 0.51 14.46
N ALA A 270 -15.37 0.28 15.48
CA ALA A 270 -15.36 1.07 16.71
C ALA A 270 -14.83 2.51 16.52
N GLU A 271 -13.98 2.73 15.52
CA GLU A 271 -13.40 4.04 15.22
C GLU A 271 -14.16 4.81 14.12
N ARG A 272 -15.31 4.29 13.67
CA ARG A 272 -16.15 4.88 12.63
C ARG A 272 -16.37 6.38 12.88
N ALA A 273 -16.30 7.19 11.84
CA ALA A 273 -16.65 8.59 11.89
C ALA A 273 -18.13 8.72 12.26
N PRO A 274 -18.48 9.52 13.29
CA PRO A 274 -19.88 9.71 13.66
C PRO A 274 -20.64 10.46 12.56
N ALA A 275 -21.97 10.33 12.57
CA ALA A 275 -22.82 10.90 11.51
C ALA A 275 -22.79 12.44 11.46
N ASP A 276 -22.46 13.08 12.58
CA ASP A 276 -22.31 14.52 12.75
C ASP A 276 -20.85 15.00 12.66
N ALA A 277 -19.92 14.13 12.24
CA ALA A 277 -18.51 14.50 12.06
C ALA A 277 -18.39 15.69 11.10
N THR A 278 -17.52 16.64 11.45
CA THR A 278 -17.16 17.69 10.52
C THR A 278 -16.50 17.10 9.27
N PRO A 279 -16.53 17.79 8.11
CA PRO A 279 -15.88 17.29 6.89
C PRO A 279 -14.40 16.95 7.09
N VAL A 280 -13.69 17.70 7.93
CA VAL A 280 -12.27 17.53 8.22
C VAL A 280 -12.03 16.28 9.07
N GLU A 281 -12.86 16.06 10.10
CA GLU A 281 -12.79 14.84 10.91
C GLU A 281 -13.12 13.60 10.09
N TYR A 282 -14.17 13.67 9.26
CA TYR A 282 -14.55 12.60 8.36
C TYR A 282 -13.40 12.27 7.39
N PHE A 283 -12.79 13.28 6.77
CA PHE A 283 -11.63 13.10 5.90
C PHE A 283 -10.45 12.45 6.65
N ARG A 284 -10.11 12.95 7.83
CA ARG A 284 -8.98 12.44 8.65
C ARG A 284 -9.15 10.98 9.02
N LYS A 285 -10.37 10.56 9.35
CA LYS A 285 -10.67 9.16 9.68
C LYS A 285 -10.70 8.26 8.43
N SER A 286 -11.24 8.76 7.33
CA SER A 286 -11.55 7.95 6.15
C SER A 286 -10.39 7.82 5.16
N TYR A 287 -9.53 8.83 5.04
CA TYR A 287 -8.63 8.97 3.90
C TYR A 287 -7.68 7.78 3.72
N LYS A 288 -6.93 7.44 4.78
CA LYS A 288 -5.95 6.35 4.73
C LYS A 288 -6.59 5.02 4.34
N VAL A 289 -7.71 4.68 4.97
CA VAL A 289 -8.35 3.37 4.79
C VAL A 289 -9.00 3.28 3.43
N THR A 290 -9.66 4.36 2.98
CA THR A 290 -10.23 4.43 1.63
C THR A 290 -9.13 4.28 0.57
N LEU A 291 -7.97 4.90 0.77
CA LEU A 291 -6.82 4.77 -0.12
C LEU A 291 -6.29 3.33 -0.14
N VAL A 292 -6.15 2.67 1.01
CA VAL A 292 -5.71 1.26 1.09
C VAL A 292 -6.72 0.33 0.40
N VAL A 293 -8.02 0.57 0.56
CA VAL A 293 -9.07 -0.18 -0.14
C VAL A 293 -9.01 0.06 -1.65
N ALA A 294 -8.80 1.31 -2.08
CA ALA A 294 -8.58 1.62 -3.49
C ALA A 294 -7.36 0.87 -4.06
N LEU A 295 -6.24 0.85 -3.33
CA LEU A 295 -5.03 0.12 -3.74
C LEU A 295 -5.30 -1.38 -3.86
N MET A 296 -5.85 -1.99 -2.80
CA MET A 296 -6.17 -3.42 -2.78
C MET A 296 -7.08 -3.81 -3.93
N THR A 297 -8.22 -3.12 -4.08
CA THR A 297 -9.21 -3.49 -5.09
C THR A 297 -8.70 -3.25 -6.51
N LEU A 298 -7.89 -2.22 -6.72
CA LEU A 298 -7.28 -1.93 -8.01
C LEU A 298 -6.30 -3.03 -8.44
N VAL A 299 -5.42 -3.48 -7.54
CA VAL A 299 -4.48 -4.57 -7.85
C VAL A 299 -5.23 -5.88 -8.08
N VAL A 300 -6.15 -6.23 -7.17
CA VAL A 300 -6.93 -7.48 -7.27
C VAL A 300 -7.78 -7.49 -8.54
N THR A 301 -8.27 -6.34 -9.01
CA THR A 301 -9.05 -6.26 -10.25
C THR A 301 -8.15 -6.25 -11.50
N GLY A 302 -7.07 -5.47 -11.50
CA GLY A 302 -6.15 -5.37 -12.65
C GLY A 302 -5.42 -6.68 -12.96
N GLY A 303 -5.16 -7.50 -11.95
CA GLY A 303 -4.68 -8.88 -12.13
C GLY A 303 -5.65 -9.80 -12.89
N ARG A 304 -6.94 -9.46 -12.91
CA ARG A 304 -7.99 -10.28 -13.54
C ARG A 304 -8.22 -9.92 -15.00
N THR A 305 -7.81 -8.73 -15.44
CA THR A 305 -8.05 -8.26 -16.81
C THR A 305 -7.07 -8.81 -17.84
N GLY A 306 -6.08 -9.61 -17.43
CA GLY A 306 -5.37 -10.55 -18.31
C GLY A 306 -4.62 -9.95 -19.49
N GLU A 307 -4.29 -8.65 -19.48
CA GLU A 307 -3.24 -8.15 -20.37
C GLU A 307 -1.88 -8.41 -19.72
N PRO A 308 -0.94 -9.09 -20.41
CA PRO A 308 0.38 -9.40 -19.88
C PRO A 308 1.22 -8.13 -19.81
N ALA A 309 0.99 -7.32 -18.79
CA ALA A 309 1.94 -6.30 -18.40
C ALA A 309 3.08 -7.01 -17.63
N LEU A 310 4.29 -6.96 -18.20
CA LEU A 310 5.59 -7.28 -17.60
C LEU A 310 6.15 -8.71 -17.74
N THR A 311 6.65 -9.02 -18.93
CA THR A 311 7.90 -9.78 -19.09
C THR A 311 9.02 -9.00 -19.80
N ALA A 312 8.79 -7.77 -20.27
CA ALA A 312 9.76 -7.09 -21.15
C ALA A 312 10.64 -5.99 -20.51
N ALA A 313 10.35 -5.51 -19.29
CA ALA A 313 11.07 -4.34 -18.74
C ALA A 313 12.22 -4.66 -17.76
N THR A 314 12.37 -5.92 -17.32
CA THR A 314 13.44 -6.33 -16.38
C THR A 314 14.61 -7.07 -17.03
N ALA A 315 14.48 -7.50 -18.29
CA ALA A 315 15.55 -8.25 -18.98
C ALA A 315 16.74 -7.40 -19.49
N VAL A 316 16.72 -6.07 -19.34
CA VAL A 316 17.77 -5.18 -19.88
C VAL A 316 18.77 -4.72 -18.80
N ARG A 317 18.66 -5.16 -17.54
CA ARG A 317 19.59 -4.73 -16.47
C ARG A 317 20.44 -5.83 -15.84
N GLU A 318 20.41 -7.06 -16.35
CA GLU A 318 21.29 -8.14 -15.88
C GLU A 318 22.49 -8.42 -16.82
N ASN A 319 22.76 -7.57 -17.80
CA ASN A 319 23.92 -7.72 -18.70
C ASN A 319 24.70 -6.42 -18.95
N LEU A 320 24.97 -5.64 -17.90
CA LEU A 320 26.03 -4.62 -17.87
C LEU A 320 26.67 -4.54 -16.49
#